data_AF-A0A9Q5JJ53-F1
#
_entry.id   AF-A0A9Q5JJ53-F1
#
_cell.length_a   1.000
_cell.length_b   1.000
_cell.length_c   1.000
_cell.angle_alpha   90.00
_cell.angle_beta   90.00
_cell.angle_gamma   90.00
#
_symmetry.space_group_name_H-M   'P 1'
#
loop_
_entity.id
_entity.type
_entity.pdbx_description
1 polymer ?
#
loop_
_entity_poly.entity_id
_entity_poly.type
_entity_poly.pdbx_seq_one_letter_code
_entity_poly.pdbx_strand_id
1 'polypeptide(L)'
;MATKNDAIAYAKGLADKGIGINFDGAWGMQCVDLPYAISQTFFGKRLSGNAIDLLNSAKSVGYKVEYYTPGMKPKAGAIFVQNSWFPNEYGILVNYGHTGLVILDSDGKTMKTIEQNVDGNPDALVNGGPARYRNHVINSDILGWFYPPYSDLDKPLKDNNKNIEEEDDMFIVTANNRGIALMQGGLFLGFLDAEDPKSFMQAGIPVYKVATKTFDSWQSETINTRAV
;
A
#
# COMPACT_ATOMS: atom_id res chain seq x y z
N MET A 1 13.96 -6.07 -5.90
CA MET A 1 13.58 -5.03 -4.90
C MET A 1 12.40 -4.29 -5.47
N ALA A 2 11.35 -4.05 -4.66
CA ALA A 2 10.15 -3.37 -5.13
C ALA A 2 10.43 -1.94 -5.61
N THR A 3 9.58 -1.46 -6.51
CA THR A 3 9.58 -0.12 -7.09
C THR A 3 8.46 0.74 -6.48
N LYS A 4 8.53 2.05 -6.69
CA LYS A 4 7.42 2.96 -6.33
C LYS A 4 6.13 2.57 -7.04
N ASN A 5 6.23 2.16 -8.30
CA ASN A 5 5.08 1.75 -9.10
C ASN A 5 4.38 0.52 -8.53
N ASP A 6 5.12 -0.44 -7.95
CA ASP A 6 4.50 -1.63 -7.33
C ASP A 6 3.60 -1.24 -6.16
N ALA A 7 4.09 -0.37 -5.26
CA ALA A 7 3.30 0.11 -4.13
C ALA A 7 2.12 0.99 -4.56
N ILE A 8 2.31 1.85 -5.57
CA ILE A 8 1.23 2.70 -6.10
C ILE A 8 0.16 1.86 -6.80
N ALA A 9 0.55 0.89 -7.63
CA ALA A 9 -0.38 -0.01 -8.30
C ALA A 9 -1.20 -0.83 -7.30
N TYR A 10 -0.55 -1.34 -6.25
CA TYR A 10 -1.24 -2.02 -5.16
C TYR A 10 -2.30 -1.11 -4.50
N ALA A 11 -1.93 0.12 -4.13
CA ALA A 11 -2.87 1.06 -3.50
C ALA A 11 -4.02 1.46 -4.45
N LYS A 12 -3.73 1.69 -5.75
CA LYS A 12 -4.74 1.97 -6.78
C LYS A 12 -5.73 0.83 -6.92
N GLY A 13 -5.24 -0.41 -6.98
CA GLY A 13 -6.11 -1.60 -7.07
C GLY A 13 -7.10 -1.72 -5.90
N LEU A 14 -6.73 -1.31 -4.69
CA LEU A 14 -7.67 -1.23 -3.56
C LEU A 14 -8.71 -0.12 -3.79
N ALA A 15 -8.26 1.08 -4.14
CA ALA A 15 -9.10 2.25 -4.31
C ALA A 15 -10.10 2.12 -5.47
N ASP A 16 -9.66 1.60 -6.62
CA ASP A 16 -10.48 1.40 -7.83
C ASP A 16 -11.60 0.39 -7.59
N LYS A 17 -11.35 -0.62 -6.76
CA LYS A 17 -12.35 -1.61 -6.32
C LYS A 17 -13.25 -1.11 -5.20
N GLY A 18 -12.94 0.04 -4.60
CA GLY A 18 -13.65 0.57 -3.44
C GLY A 18 -13.51 -0.30 -2.19
N ILE A 19 -12.39 -1.02 -2.04
CA ILE A 19 -12.06 -1.86 -0.88
C ILE A 19 -10.87 -1.28 -0.11
N GLY A 20 -10.56 -1.86 1.05
CA GLY A 20 -9.34 -1.57 1.80
C GLY A 20 -8.72 -2.86 2.34
N ILE A 21 -7.72 -2.70 3.19
CA ILE A 21 -7.00 -3.77 3.87
C ILE A 21 -7.05 -3.52 5.38
N ASN A 22 -7.34 -4.58 6.13
CA ASN A 22 -7.14 -4.68 7.58
C ASN A 22 -5.91 -5.56 7.77
N PHE A 23 -4.73 -4.95 7.92
CA PHE A 23 -3.46 -5.66 7.84
C PHE A 23 -3.04 -6.20 9.21
N ASP A 24 -3.32 -5.47 10.29
CA ASP A 24 -2.95 -5.89 11.64
C ASP A 24 -4.03 -6.72 12.35
N GLY A 25 -5.22 -6.84 11.75
CA GLY A 25 -6.36 -7.58 12.29
C GLY A 25 -7.17 -6.79 13.32
N ALA A 26 -6.88 -5.51 13.54
CA ALA A 26 -7.49 -4.67 14.57
C ALA A 26 -8.20 -3.45 13.97
N TRP A 27 -9.38 -3.12 14.50
CA TRP A 27 -10.12 -1.89 14.16
C TRP A 27 -10.48 -1.71 12.67
N GLY A 28 -10.41 -2.78 11.86
CA GLY A 28 -10.84 -2.79 10.47
C GLY A 28 -9.83 -2.16 9.52
N MET A 29 -10.31 -1.39 8.54
CA MET A 29 -9.45 -0.82 7.48
C MET A 29 -8.99 0.59 7.86
N GLN A 30 -8.05 0.71 8.80
CA GLN A 30 -7.55 1.99 9.29
C GLN A 30 -6.55 2.63 8.32
N CYS A 31 -6.28 3.93 8.51
CA CYS A 31 -5.33 4.67 7.68
C CYS A 31 -3.91 4.07 7.74
N VAL A 32 -3.52 3.48 8.88
CA VAL A 32 -2.19 2.90 9.14
C VAL A 32 -1.97 1.56 8.43
N ASP A 33 -3.05 0.82 8.12
CA ASP A 33 -2.97 -0.50 7.51
C ASP A 33 -2.35 -0.47 6.12
N LEU A 34 -2.64 0.56 5.32
CA LEU A 34 -2.07 0.69 3.98
C LEU A 34 -0.53 0.85 4.03
N PRO A 35 0.05 1.78 4.80
CA PRO A 35 1.49 1.82 5.05
C PRO A 35 2.09 0.53 5.58
N TYR A 36 1.40 -0.15 6.50
CA TYR A 36 1.87 -1.42 7.06
C TYR A 36 1.93 -2.51 6.00
N ALA A 37 0.85 -2.67 5.24
CA ALA A 37 0.76 -3.63 4.14
C ALA A 37 1.88 -3.39 3.12
N ILE A 38 2.11 -2.13 2.72
CA ILE A 38 3.20 -1.79 1.79
C ILE A 38 4.56 -2.18 2.39
N SER A 39 4.83 -1.77 3.63
CA SER A 39 6.12 -2.00 4.28
C SER A 39 6.42 -3.49 4.50
N GLN A 40 5.43 -4.25 4.96
CA GLN A 40 5.60 -5.66 5.27
C GLN A 40 5.62 -6.52 4.00
N THR A 41 4.74 -6.24 3.02
CA THR A 41 4.63 -7.04 1.79
C THR A 41 5.84 -6.86 0.87
N PHE A 42 6.26 -5.62 0.64
CA PHE A 42 7.30 -5.34 -0.35
C PHE A 42 8.72 -5.31 0.22
N PHE A 43 8.86 -5.09 1.53
CA PHE A 43 10.16 -4.88 2.16
C PHE A 43 10.42 -5.74 3.41
N GLY A 44 9.43 -6.53 3.86
CA GLY A 44 9.57 -7.39 5.03
C GLY A 44 9.84 -6.63 6.33
N LYS A 45 9.48 -5.34 6.41
CA LYS A 45 9.70 -4.50 7.59
C LYS A 45 8.36 -4.16 8.23
N ARG A 46 8.25 -4.46 9.52
CA ARG A 46 7.09 -4.12 10.32
C ARG A 46 7.18 -2.68 10.83
N LEU A 47 6.15 -1.90 10.56
CA LEU A 47 5.93 -0.62 11.24
C LEU A 47 5.05 -0.84 12.49
N SER A 48 5.06 0.11 13.42
CA SER A 48 4.38 0.03 14.73
C SER A 48 3.81 1.39 15.15
N GLY A 49 2.72 1.37 15.92
CA GLY A 49 2.04 2.57 16.43
C GLY A 49 0.86 3.04 15.57
N ASN A 50 0.33 4.22 15.90
CA ASN A 50 -0.69 4.90 15.11
C ASN A 50 -0.06 5.68 13.96
N ALA A 51 -0.87 6.32 13.12
CA ALA A 51 -0.39 7.15 12.02
C ALA A 51 0.61 8.23 12.49
N ILE A 52 0.35 8.86 13.65
CA ILE A 52 1.23 9.87 14.26
C ILE A 52 2.64 9.35 14.58
N ASP A 53 2.78 8.05 14.82
CA ASP A 53 4.03 7.41 15.24
C ASP A 53 4.90 6.98 14.04
N LEU A 54 4.34 6.99 12.83
CA LEU A 54 4.96 6.34 11.67
C LEU A 54 6.29 6.96 11.24
N LEU A 55 6.54 8.25 11.47
CA LEU A 55 7.85 8.83 11.18
C LEU A 55 8.95 8.20 12.07
N ASN A 56 8.65 8.01 13.36
CA ASN A 56 9.56 7.35 14.29
C ASN A 56 9.70 5.86 13.98
N SER A 57 8.58 5.19 13.68
CA SER A 57 8.59 3.78 13.31
C SER A 57 9.32 3.51 12.00
N ALA A 58 9.21 4.39 11.00
CA ALA A 58 9.94 4.28 9.75
C ALA A 58 11.44 4.45 9.99
N LYS A 59 11.83 5.43 10.81
CA LYS A 59 13.22 5.65 11.18
C LYS A 59 13.82 4.45 11.90
N SER A 60 13.07 3.79 12.81
CA SER A 60 13.57 2.64 13.57
C SER A 60 13.85 1.42 12.70
N VAL A 61 13.16 1.28 11.55
CA VAL A 61 13.41 0.21 10.57
C VAL A 61 14.39 0.61 9.46
N GLY A 62 14.98 1.81 9.55
CA GLY A 62 16.01 2.31 8.63
C GLY A 62 15.50 2.99 7.37
N TYR A 63 14.24 3.42 7.34
CA TYR A 63 13.68 4.15 6.20
C TYR A 63 14.17 5.60 6.16
N LYS A 64 14.19 6.17 4.95
CA LYS A 64 14.46 7.59 4.76
C LYS A 64 13.25 8.39 5.24
N VAL A 65 13.45 9.28 6.21
CA VAL A 65 12.42 10.16 6.77
C VAL A 65 12.77 11.61 6.46
N GLU A 66 11.79 12.38 6.01
CA GLU A 66 11.89 13.80 5.73
C GLU A 66 10.79 14.54 6.50
N TYR A 67 11.17 15.48 7.35
CA TYR A 67 10.22 16.29 8.11
C TYR A 67 9.72 17.47 7.28
N TYR A 68 8.46 17.84 7.46
CA TYR A 68 7.86 18.93 6.73
C TYR A 68 8.59 20.25 6.97
N THR A 69 8.92 20.93 5.87
CA THR A 69 9.24 22.36 5.87
C THR A 69 8.53 23.03 4.70
N PRO A 70 8.14 24.31 4.82
CA PRO A 70 7.45 25.02 3.75
C PRO A 70 8.20 24.95 2.42
N GLY A 71 7.49 24.58 1.34
CA GLY A 71 8.05 24.47 -0.01
C GLY A 71 8.68 23.12 -0.35
N MET A 72 8.74 22.17 0.59
CA MET A 72 9.12 20.79 0.28
C MET A 72 8.07 20.07 -0.57
N LYS A 73 8.55 19.16 -1.42
CA LYS A 73 7.76 18.46 -2.44
C LYS A 73 7.89 16.96 -2.23
N PRO A 74 6.94 16.30 -1.54
CA PRO A 74 6.97 14.84 -1.43
C PRO A 74 6.92 14.22 -2.83
N LYS A 75 7.78 13.23 -3.06
CA LYS A 75 7.77 12.45 -4.30
C LYS A 75 6.72 11.35 -4.22
N ALA A 76 6.30 10.83 -5.37
CA ALA A 76 5.50 9.63 -5.42
C ALA A 76 6.18 8.48 -4.66
N GLY A 77 5.36 7.59 -4.08
CA GLY A 77 5.81 6.52 -3.20
C GLY A 77 6.06 6.97 -1.76
N ALA A 78 6.09 8.28 -1.47
CA ALA A 78 6.16 8.78 -0.10
C ALA A 78 4.92 8.34 0.70
N ILE A 79 5.12 8.00 1.96
CA ILE A 79 4.04 7.82 2.94
C ILE A 79 4.06 9.04 3.86
N PHE A 80 3.00 9.85 3.81
CA PHE A 80 2.92 11.08 4.60
C PHE A 80 2.35 10.82 5.98
N VAL A 81 2.68 11.69 6.94
CA VAL A 81 2.11 11.70 8.28
C VAL A 81 1.62 13.10 8.59
N GLN A 82 0.40 13.22 9.08
CA GLN A 82 -0.20 14.49 9.50
C GLN A 82 -0.88 14.38 10.86
N ASN A 83 -1.08 15.52 11.50
CA ASN A 83 -1.90 15.62 12.70
C ASN A 83 -3.36 15.31 12.36
N SER A 84 -4.01 14.53 13.21
CA SER A 84 -5.44 14.28 13.15
C SER A 84 -5.98 13.92 14.53
N TRP A 85 -6.90 14.73 15.02
CA TRP A 85 -7.37 14.70 16.41
C TRP A 85 -8.77 14.14 16.47
N PHE A 86 -8.95 13.06 17.22
CA PHE A 86 -10.24 12.42 17.43
C PHE A 86 -10.51 12.24 18.92
N PRO A 87 -11.79 12.34 19.36
CA PRO A 87 -12.14 12.00 20.73
C PRO A 87 -11.96 10.51 20.95
N ASN A 88 -11.34 10.13 22.08
CA ASN A 88 -11.33 8.76 22.54
C ASN A 88 -12.67 8.38 23.21
N GLU A 89 -12.76 7.16 23.75
CA GLU A 89 -13.93 6.64 24.47
C GLU A 89 -14.40 7.49 25.67
N TYR A 90 -13.53 8.34 26.22
CA TYR A 90 -13.83 9.26 27.32
C TYR A 90 -14.11 10.70 26.83
N GLY A 91 -14.20 10.92 25.53
CA GLY A 91 -14.41 12.25 24.93
C GLY A 91 -13.18 13.16 24.95
N ILE A 92 -12.00 12.63 25.28
CA ILE A 92 -10.74 13.39 25.32
C ILE A 92 -10.13 13.37 23.91
N LEU A 93 -9.78 14.55 23.38
CA LEU A 93 -9.11 14.65 22.08
C LEU A 93 -7.70 14.04 22.15
N VAL A 94 -7.46 13.06 21.29
CA VAL A 94 -6.17 12.37 21.12
C VAL A 94 -5.74 12.52 19.67
N ASN A 95 -4.46 12.84 19.45
CA ASN A 95 -3.87 12.89 18.12
C ASN A 95 -3.45 11.48 17.69
N TYR A 96 -4.31 10.78 16.96
CA TYR A 96 -3.96 9.49 16.34
C TYR A 96 -3.16 9.68 15.05
N GLY A 97 -3.19 10.91 14.51
CA GLY A 97 -2.60 11.23 13.22
C GLY A 97 -3.42 10.67 12.06
N HIS A 98 -3.00 11.03 10.84
CA HIS A 98 -3.50 10.44 9.61
C HIS A 98 -2.36 10.23 8.62
N THR A 99 -2.51 9.27 7.71
CA THR A 99 -1.45 8.84 6.80
C THR A 99 -2.03 8.28 5.50
N GLY A 100 -1.18 8.19 4.48
CA GLY A 100 -1.50 7.61 3.19
C GLY A 100 -0.31 7.62 2.25
N LEU A 101 -0.51 7.03 1.07
CA LEU A 101 0.50 6.93 0.02
C LEU A 101 0.37 8.08 -0.97
N VAL A 102 1.44 8.82 -1.22
CA VAL A 102 1.54 9.82 -2.30
C VAL A 102 1.72 9.10 -3.63
N ILE A 103 0.82 9.33 -4.59
CA ILE A 103 0.78 8.61 -5.86
C ILE A 103 1.37 9.37 -7.05
N LEU A 104 1.67 10.66 -6.88
CA LEU A 104 2.30 11.52 -7.87
C LEU A 104 3.30 12.46 -7.19
N ASP A 105 4.37 12.85 -7.90
CA ASP A 105 5.28 13.88 -7.43
C ASP A 105 4.51 15.18 -7.18
N SER A 106 4.68 15.75 -5.99
CA SER A 106 3.98 16.97 -5.59
C SER A 106 4.57 18.21 -6.26
N ASP A 107 3.70 19.17 -6.57
CA ASP A 107 4.11 20.52 -6.98
C ASP A 107 4.61 21.40 -5.81
N GLY A 108 4.49 20.91 -4.57
CA GLY A 108 4.79 21.61 -3.32
C GLY A 108 3.61 22.35 -2.70
N LYS A 109 2.43 22.30 -3.34
CA LYS A 109 1.19 22.90 -2.84
C LYS A 109 0.16 21.84 -2.51
N THR A 110 0.09 20.79 -3.33
CA THR A 110 -0.86 19.69 -3.15
C THR A 110 -0.19 18.34 -3.30
N MET A 111 -0.75 17.33 -2.67
CA MET A 111 -0.37 15.94 -2.85
C MET A 111 -1.59 15.12 -3.27
N LYS A 112 -1.42 14.35 -4.34
CA LYS A 112 -2.39 13.33 -4.73
C LYS A 112 -2.04 12.04 -4.02
N THR A 113 -3.01 11.44 -3.37
CA THR A 113 -2.78 10.34 -2.44
C THR A 113 -3.84 9.26 -2.56
N ILE A 114 -3.52 8.09 -2.01
CA ILE A 114 -4.48 7.05 -1.67
C ILE A 114 -4.40 6.80 -0.17
N GLU A 115 -5.57 6.81 0.46
CA GLU A 115 -5.74 6.73 1.91
C GLU A 115 -6.92 5.85 2.28
N GLN A 116 -6.85 5.20 3.43
CA GLN A 116 -7.99 4.48 4.02
C GLN A 116 -8.65 5.29 5.12
N ASN A 117 -9.88 4.90 5.44
CA ASN A 117 -10.67 5.48 6.53
C ASN A 117 -10.87 7.00 6.44
N VAL A 118 -11.21 7.48 5.25
CA VAL A 118 -11.38 8.92 4.99
C VAL A 118 -12.81 9.35 4.70
N ASP A 119 -13.75 8.39 4.66
CA ASP A 119 -15.14 8.63 4.31
C ASP A 119 -15.93 9.29 5.46
N GLY A 120 -15.37 9.33 6.68
CA GLY A 120 -15.99 9.99 7.84
C GLY A 120 -17.19 9.25 8.41
N ASN A 121 -17.25 7.93 8.25
CA ASN A 121 -18.36 7.10 8.72
C ASN A 121 -18.45 7.10 10.26
N PRO A 122 -19.64 6.97 10.87
CA PRO A 122 -19.79 6.98 12.33
C PRO A 122 -19.01 5.89 13.07
N ASP A 123 -18.74 4.78 12.39
CA ASP A 123 -18.02 3.60 12.87
C ASP A 123 -16.55 3.56 12.42
N ALA A 124 -16.03 4.67 11.88
CA ALA A 124 -14.66 4.78 11.37
C ALA A 124 -13.58 4.36 12.38
N LEU A 125 -13.81 4.57 13.68
CA LEU A 125 -12.85 4.20 14.73
C LEU A 125 -12.80 2.68 14.99
N VAL A 126 -13.84 1.93 14.61
CA VAL A 126 -13.95 0.49 14.89
C VAL A 126 -13.85 -0.39 13.65
N ASN A 127 -14.25 0.13 12.49
CA ASN A 127 -14.28 -0.62 11.24
C ASN A 127 -13.37 -0.02 10.15
N GLY A 128 -12.90 1.20 10.34
CA GLY A 128 -12.14 1.92 9.34
C GLY A 128 -12.97 2.27 8.10
N GLY A 129 -12.30 2.33 6.95
CA GLY A 129 -12.97 2.57 5.68
C GLY A 129 -12.07 2.23 4.48
N PRO A 130 -12.65 2.03 3.29
CA PRO A 130 -11.92 1.61 2.10
C PRO A 130 -10.88 2.64 1.67
N ALA A 131 -9.96 2.20 0.81
CA ALA A 131 -9.00 3.06 0.16
C ALA A 131 -9.70 4.02 -0.81
N ARG A 132 -9.30 5.30 -0.80
CA ARG A 132 -9.85 6.36 -1.66
C ARG A 132 -8.74 7.22 -2.22
N TYR A 133 -8.93 7.69 -3.46
CA TYR A 133 -8.15 8.79 -4.01
C TYR A 133 -8.47 10.09 -3.27
N ARG A 134 -7.43 10.79 -2.84
CA ARG A 134 -7.55 12.08 -2.18
C ARG A 134 -6.60 13.10 -2.81
N ASN A 135 -6.95 14.36 -2.62
CA ASN A 135 -6.10 15.49 -2.93
C ASN A 135 -6.01 16.35 -1.68
N HIS A 136 -4.80 16.51 -1.15
CA HIS A 136 -4.56 17.27 0.07
C HIS A 136 -3.72 18.49 -0.20
N VAL A 137 -4.03 19.57 0.50
CA VAL A 137 -3.17 20.75 0.55
C VAL A 137 -2.01 20.44 1.48
N ILE A 138 -0.80 20.78 1.04
CA ILE A 138 0.39 20.67 1.87
C ILE A 138 0.47 21.91 2.75
N ASN A 139 0.28 21.71 4.06
CA ASN A 139 0.29 22.75 5.07
C ASN A 139 1.06 22.28 6.32
N SER A 140 1.02 23.07 7.39
CA SER A 140 1.66 22.78 8.68
C SER A 140 1.08 21.60 9.46
N ASP A 141 -0.06 21.03 9.05
CA ASP A 141 -0.60 19.83 9.68
C ASP A 141 0.17 18.57 9.26
N ILE A 142 0.83 18.61 8.10
CA ILE A 142 1.77 17.58 7.64
C ILE A 142 3.02 17.68 8.52
N LEU A 143 3.37 16.58 9.20
CA LEU A 143 4.56 16.48 10.02
C LEU A 143 5.79 16.09 9.20
N GLY A 144 5.57 15.35 8.11
CA GLY A 144 6.61 14.86 7.23
C GLY A 144 6.15 13.64 6.46
N TRP A 145 7.10 12.95 5.88
CA TRP A 145 6.88 11.72 5.13
C TRP A 145 8.12 10.84 5.18
N PHE A 146 7.94 9.59 4.80
CA PHE A 146 9.03 8.64 4.67
C PHE A 146 8.92 7.86 3.38
N TYR A 147 10.04 7.28 2.98
CA TYR A 147 10.15 6.44 1.80
C TYR A 147 10.56 5.04 2.24
N PRO A 148 9.72 4.02 1.99
CA PRO A 148 10.22 2.66 1.89
C PRO A 148 11.43 2.56 0.94
N PRO A 149 12.30 1.56 1.07
CA PRO A 149 13.55 1.46 0.33
C PRO A 149 13.32 0.97 -1.11
N TYR A 150 12.57 1.75 -1.88
CA TYR A 150 12.31 1.50 -3.29
C TYR A 150 13.61 1.50 -4.10
N SER A 151 13.72 0.57 -5.05
CA SER A 151 14.88 0.47 -5.95
C SER A 151 14.99 1.61 -6.96
N ASP A 152 13.93 2.40 -7.13
CA ASP A 152 13.79 3.46 -8.13
C ASP A 152 13.37 4.81 -7.52
N LEU A 153 13.62 5.03 -6.21
CA LEU A 153 13.18 6.24 -5.51
C LEU A 153 13.56 7.54 -6.24
N ASP A 154 14.80 7.63 -6.74
CA ASP A 154 15.30 8.82 -7.43
C ASP A 154 15.01 8.87 -8.94
N LYS A 155 14.40 7.81 -9.49
CA LYS A 155 13.98 7.80 -10.89
C LYS A 155 12.62 8.50 -11.01
N PRO A 156 12.35 9.21 -12.11
CA PRO A 156 11.01 9.72 -12.37
C PRO A 156 10.01 8.56 -12.37
N LEU A 157 8.77 8.82 -11.94
CA LEU A 157 7.69 7.86 -12.15
C LEU A 157 7.65 7.48 -13.64
N LYS A 158 7.59 6.18 -13.93
CA LYS A 158 7.36 5.75 -15.31
C LYS A 158 5.93 6.13 -15.67
N ASP A 159 5.80 6.90 -16.74
CA ASP A 159 4.52 7.28 -17.29
C ASP A 159 3.92 6.06 -18.00
N ASN A 160 2.95 5.42 -17.37
CA ASN A 160 2.26 4.26 -17.95
C ASN A 160 1.29 4.67 -19.09
N ASN A 161 1.22 5.96 -19.43
CA ASN A 161 0.39 6.50 -20.53
C ASN A 161 0.94 6.26 -21.95
N LYS A 162 1.95 5.41 -22.12
CA LYS A 162 2.26 4.85 -23.45
C LYS A 162 1.45 3.58 -23.63
N ASN A 163 0.32 3.69 -24.33
CA ASN A 163 -0.51 2.62 -24.91
C ASN A 163 -0.04 1.20 -24.56
N ILE A 164 -0.55 0.67 -23.45
CA ILE A 164 -0.71 -0.78 -23.26
C ILE A 164 -2.22 -0.98 -23.24
N GLU A 165 -2.81 -1.02 -24.43
CA GLU A 165 -4.08 -1.72 -24.60
C GLU A 165 -3.75 -3.20 -24.36
N GLU A 166 -4.48 -3.86 -23.46
CA GLU A 166 -4.30 -5.25 -22.98
C GLU A 166 -3.38 -5.49 -21.78
N GLU A 167 -3.66 -5.00 -20.55
CA GLU A 167 -3.13 -5.66 -19.32
C GLU A 167 -3.82 -5.30 -17.96
N ASP A 168 -5.08 -4.87 -17.97
CA ASP A 168 -5.84 -4.58 -16.73
C ASP A 168 -6.66 -5.78 -16.21
N ASP A 169 -6.54 -6.95 -16.83
CA ASP A 169 -7.26 -8.14 -16.40
C ASP A 169 -6.55 -8.80 -15.21
N MET A 170 -7.19 -8.74 -14.05
CA MET A 170 -6.82 -9.53 -12.89
C MET A 170 -7.18 -10.98 -13.15
N PHE A 171 -6.24 -11.90 -12.95
CA PHE A 171 -6.54 -13.32 -13.01
C PHE A 171 -5.81 -14.11 -11.94
N ILE A 172 -6.43 -15.21 -11.55
CA ILE A 172 -5.93 -16.17 -10.57
C ILE A 172 -5.15 -17.26 -11.30
N VAL A 173 -3.94 -17.56 -10.84
CA VAL A 173 -3.18 -18.73 -11.31
C VAL A 173 -3.09 -19.76 -10.18
N THR A 174 -3.43 -21.02 -10.48
CA THR A 174 -3.36 -22.14 -9.52
C THR A 174 -2.80 -23.41 -10.16
N ALA A 175 -2.18 -24.26 -9.33
CA ALA A 175 -1.74 -25.61 -9.69
C ALA A 175 -2.20 -26.62 -8.64
N ASN A 176 -2.36 -27.89 -9.03
CA ASN A 176 -2.81 -28.94 -8.12
C ASN A 176 -1.88 -29.06 -6.90
N ASN A 177 -2.48 -29.04 -5.70
CA ASN A 177 -1.78 -29.06 -4.39
C ASN A 177 -0.76 -27.93 -4.19
N ARG A 178 -0.92 -26.78 -4.87
CA ARG A 178 -0.13 -25.56 -4.65
C ARG A 178 -1.06 -24.40 -4.28
N GLY A 179 -0.52 -23.42 -3.56
CA GLY A 179 -1.22 -22.17 -3.21
C GLY A 179 -1.61 -21.35 -4.44
N ILE A 180 -2.26 -20.22 -4.22
CA ILE A 180 -2.81 -19.37 -5.29
C ILE A 180 -1.95 -18.11 -5.43
N ALA A 181 -1.82 -17.63 -6.66
CA ALA A 181 -1.17 -16.35 -6.95
C ALA A 181 -2.12 -15.42 -7.71
N LEU A 182 -2.11 -14.14 -7.34
CA LEU A 182 -2.76 -13.08 -8.09
C LEU A 182 -1.79 -12.54 -9.14
N MET A 183 -2.27 -12.36 -10.37
CA MET A 183 -1.53 -11.64 -11.40
C MET A 183 -2.34 -10.40 -11.80
N GLN A 184 -1.70 -9.23 -11.73
CA GLN A 184 -2.26 -7.96 -12.19
C GLN A 184 -1.15 -7.13 -12.85
N GLY A 185 -1.31 -6.77 -14.13
CA GLY A 185 -0.35 -5.94 -14.87
C GLY A 185 1.10 -6.43 -14.79
N GLY A 186 1.31 -7.74 -14.90
CA GLY A 186 2.65 -8.37 -14.86
C GLY A 186 3.27 -8.58 -13.47
N LEU A 187 2.59 -8.17 -12.38
CA LEU A 187 3.07 -8.39 -11.00
C LEU A 187 2.51 -9.69 -10.42
N PHE A 188 3.39 -10.55 -9.89
CA PHE A 188 3.04 -11.78 -9.20
C PHE A 188 2.95 -11.55 -7.68
N LEU A 189 1.75 -11.68 -7.11
CA LEU A 189 1.54 -11.66 -5.67
C LEU A 189 1.23 -13.09 -5.21
N GLY A 190 2.20 -13.74 -4.56
CA GLY A 190 1.99 -15.05 -3.97
C GLY A 190 1.18 -14.92 -2.68
N PHE A 191 0.04 -15.60 -2.59
CA PHE A 191 -0.65 -15.75 -1.30
C PHE A 191 0.05 -16.83 -0.48
N LEU A 192 0.23 -16.55 0.82
CA LEU A 192 0.86 -17.46 1.78
C LEU A 192 -0.14 -18.44 2.42
N ASP A 193 -1.43 -18.31 2.12
CA ASP A 193 -2.49 -19.19 2.63
C ASP A 193 -3.35 -19.77 1.49
N ALA A 194 -3.75 -21.03 1.64
CA ALA A 194 -4.59 -21.76 0.68
C ALA A 194 -6.08 -21.39 0.79
N GLU A 195 -6.50 -20.69 1.85
CA GLU A 195 -7.90 -20.35 2.13
C GLU A 195 -8.35 -18.97 1.59
N ASP A 196 -7.43 -18.01 1.45
CA ASP A 196 -7.65 -16.67 0.85
C ASP A 196 -8.36 -16.62 -0.54
N PRO A 197 -8.16 -17.60 -1.45
CA PRO A 197 -8.66 -17.51 -2.83
C PRO A 197 -10.17 -17.57 -2.98
N LYS A 198 -10.89 -18.02 -1.94
CA LYS A 198 -12.35 -18.14 -1.97
C LYS A 198 -13.03 -16.78 -2.17
N SER A 199 -12.45 -15.72 -1.59
CA SER A 199 -12.95 -14.35 -1.73
C SER A 199 -12.80 -13.84 -3.17
N PHE A 200 -11.67 -14.14 -3.82
CA PHE A 200 -11.39 -13.73 -5.20
C PHE A 200 -12.20 -14.52 -6.24
N MET A 201 -12.42 -15.82 -6.01
CA MET A 201 -13.29 -16.63 -6.89
C MET A 201 -14.76 -16.19 -6.81
N GLN A 202 -15.24 -15.79 -5.63
CA GLN A 202 -16.60 -15.23 -5.47
C GLN A 202 -16.77 -13.87 -6.15
N ALA A 203 -15.68 -13.12 -6.34
CA ALA A 203 -15.68 -11.84 -7.04
C ALA A 203 -15.69 -11.97 -8.58
N GLY A 204 -15.78 -13.18 -9.14
CA GLY A 204 -15.89 -13.40 -10.59
C GLY A 204 -14.58 -13.22 -11.37
N ILE A 205 -13.43 -13.27 -10.68
CA ILE A 205 -12.11 -13.12 -11.29
C ILE A 205 -11.77 -14.36 -12.13
N PRO A 206 -11.31 -14.23 -13.39
CA PRO A 206 -10.87 -15.34 -14.22
C PRO A 206 -9.81 -16.23 -13.54
N VAL A 207 -9.99 -17.55 -13.58
CA VAL A 207 -9.08 -18.54 -12.97
C VAL A 207 -8.41 -19.37 -14.05
N TYR A 208 -7.08 -19.34 -14.10
CA TYR A 208 -6.25 -20.17 -14.97
C TYR A 208 -5.57 -21.28 -14.17
N LYS A 209 -5.77 -22.52 -14.62
CA LYS A 209 -5.06 -23.69 -14.10
C LYS A 209 -3.82 -23.97 -14.95
N VAL A 210 -2.66 -24.06 -14.31
CA VAL A 210 -1.40 -24.41 -14.97
C VAL A 210 -0.83 -25.71 -14.41
N ALA A 211 0.09 -26.32 -15.14
CA ALA A 211 0.80 -27.50 -14.66
C ALA A 211 1.70 -27.14 -13.47
N THR A 212 1.79 -28.02 -12.47
CA THR A 212 2.63 -27.82 -11.26
C THR A 212 4.07 -27.50 -11.62
N LYS A 213 4.64 -28.18 -12.62
CA LYS A 213 6.01 -27.91 -13.11
C LYS A 213 6.20 -26.47 -13.65
N THR A 214 5.18 -25.92 -14.30
CA THR A 214 5.20 -24.56 -14.85
C THR A 214 5.12 -23.55 -13.72
N PHE A 215 4.22 -23.79 -12.76
CA PHE A 215 4.08 -22.97 -11.56
C PHE A 215 5.37 -22.94 -10.73
N ASP A 216 5.98 -24.09 -10.48
CA ASP A 216 7.23 -24.20 -9.71
C ASP A 216 8.40 -23.48 -10.43
N SER A 217 8.47 -23.51 -11.77
CA SER A 217 9.50 -22.77 -12.53
C SER A 217 9.41 -21.25 -12.35
N TRP A 218 8.19 -20.71 -12.29
CA TRP A 218 7.96 -19.28 -12.05
C TRP A 218 8.32 -18.85 -10.63
N GLN A 219 8.17 -19.74 -9.64
CA GLN A 219 8.65 -19.48 -8.29
C GLN A 219 10.18 -19.55 -8.16
N SER A 220 10.82 -20.41 -8.98
CA SER A 220 12.28 -20.61 -8.93
C SER A 220 13.10 -19.49 -9.56
N GLU A 221 12.55 -18.76 -10.55
CA GLU A 221 13.25 -17.61 -11.15
C GLU A 221 13.38 -16.43 -10.17
N THR A 222 12.57 -16.41 -9.12
CA THR A 222 12.62 -15.41 -8.04
C THR A 222 13.66 -15.76 -6.95
N ILE A 223 14.29 -16.95 -6.98
CA ILE A 223 15.15 -17.44 -5.88
C ILE A 223 16.66 -17.45 -6.21
N ASN A 224 17.09 -17.18 -7.45
CA ASN A 224 18.51 -17.29 -7.82
C ASN A 224 19.33 -15.99 -7.77
N THR A 225 19.20 -15.19 -6.70
CA THR A 225 20.27 -14.23 -6.30
C THR A 225 20.40 -14.12 -4.79
N ARG A 226 20.96 -15.17 -4.15
CA ARG A 226 21.90 -15.05 -3.01
C ARG A 226 22.43 -16.44 -2.62
N ALA A 227 23.41 -16.88 -3.39
CA ALA A 227 24.45 -17.79 -2.93
C ALA A 227 25.75 -17.32 -3.60
N VAL A 228 26.43 -16.34 -2.97
CA VAL A 228 27.84 -16.36 -2.51
C VAL A 228 27.97 -15.26 -1.45
#